data_AF-A0A7Y5F2C7-F1
#
_entry.id   AF-A0A7Y5F2C7-F1
#
_cell.length_a   1.000
_cell.length_b   1.000
_cell.length_c   1.000
_cell.angle_alpha   90.00
_cell.angle_beta   90.00
_cell.angle_gamma   90.00
#
_symmetry.space_group_name_H-M   'P 1'
#
loop_
_entity.id
_entity.type
_entity.pdbx_description
1 polymer ?
#
loop_
_entity_poly.entity_id
_entity_poly.type
_entity_poly.pdbx_seq_one_letter_code
_entity_poly.pdbx_strand_id
1 'polypeptide(L)'
;MARNPFALWFERKFVEWEAEAGHRRTVSEFAEWLNIPRSLCSRYLTGSLSPSRKNVDLIAIRLGPEVYDLLGLQRPDEVLQRLQGVWDQLTEAQKAGIVSILEESEASRSSPSKAFT
;
A
#
# COMPACT_ATOMS: atom_id res chain seq x y z
N MET A 1 0.05 -5.52 -29.05
CA MET A 1 0.27 -4.64 -27.88
C MET A 1 0.58 -5.52 -26.68
N ALA A 2 1.61 -5.22 -25.90
CA ALA A 2 1.90 -5.96 -24.68
C ALA A 2 0.78 -5.74 -23.66
N ARG A 3 0.32 -6.81 -23.00
CA ARG A 3 -0.73 -6.73 -21.97
C ARG A 3 -0.15 -6.04 -20.72
N ASN A 4 -0.92 -5.15 -20.10
CA ASN A 4 -0.50 -4.37 -18.94
C ASN A 4 -0.02 -5.31 -17.79
N PRO A 5 1.23 -5.17 -17.27
CA PRO A 5 1.75 -6.02 -16.19
C PRO A 5 0.86 -6.07 -14.95
N PHE A 6 0.25 -4.93 -14.58
CA PHE A 6 -0.69 -4.87 -13.46
C PHE A 6 -1.93 -5.73 -13.73
N ALA A 7 -2.50 -5.68 -14.94
CA ALA A 7 -3.70 -6.44 -15.28
C ALA A 7 -3.44 -7.95 -15.22
N LEU A 8 -2.27 -8.40 -15.71
CA LEU A 8 -1.85 -9.80 -15.61
C LEU A 8 -1.68 -10.26 -14.16
N TRP A 9 -1.03 -9.44 -13.34
CA TRP A 9 -0.88 -9.73 -11.92
C TRP A 9 -2.24 -9.77 -11.20
N PHE A 10 -3.12 -8.82 -11.51
CA PHE A 10 -4.44 -8.70 -10.88
C PHE A 10 -5.37 -9.87 -11.28
N GLU A 11 -5.33 -10.30 -12.54
CA GLU A 11 -6.02 -11.50 -13.02
C GLU A 11 -5.51 -12.76 -12.30
N ARG A 12 -4.19 -12.90 -12.13
CA ARG A 12 -3.63 -14.01 -11.37
C ARG A 12 -4.12 -14.01 -9.92
N LYS A 13 -4.13 -12.84 -9.27
CA LYS A 13 -4.64 -12.70 -7.89
C LYS A 13 -6.12 -13.04 -7.76
N PHE A 14 -6.93 -12.70 -8.76
CA PHE A 14 -8.33 -13.10 -8.81
C PHE A 14 -8.49 -14.63 -8.87
N VAL A 15 -7.70 -15.32 -9.70
CA VAL A 15 -7.72 -16.78 -9.80
C VAL A 15 -7.21 -17.46 -8.52
N GLU A 16 -6.14 -16.93 -7.90
CA GLU A 16 -5.65 -17.41 -6.60
C GLU A 16 -6.76 -17.31 -5.52
N TRP A 17 -7.40 -16.16 -5.42
CA TRP A 17 -8.50 -15.92 -4.49
C TRP A 17 -9.74 -16.81 -4.76
N GLU A 18 -10.09 -17.04 -6.03
CA GLU A 18 -11.18 -17.95 -6.41
C GLU A 18 -10.85 -19.40 -6.03
N ALA A 19 -9.60 -19.82 -6.23
CA ALA A 19 -9.14 -21.16 -5.86
C ALA A 19 -9.19 -21.39 -4.34
N GLU A 20 -8.80 -20.39 -3.55
CA GLU A 20 -8.86 -20.42 -2.08
C GLU A 20 -10.29 -20.55 -1.54
N ALA A 21 -11.27 -20.00 -2.26
CA ALA A 21 -12.68 -20.10 -1.86
C ALA A 21 -13.29 -21.50 -2.05
N GLY A 22 -12.65 -22.39 -2.83
CA GLY A 22 -13.12 -23.76 -3.08
C GLY A 22 -14.36 -23.87 -3.97
N HIS A 23 -14.89 -22.75 -4.48
CA HIS A 23 -16.00 -22.70 -5.42
C HIS A 23 -15.83 -21.52 -6.38
N ARG A 24 -16.51 -21.56 -7.54
CA ARG A 24 -16.48 -20.42 -8.47
C ARG A 24 -17.01 -19.16 -7.81
N ARG A 25 -16.31 -18.05 -8.00
CA ARG A 25 -16.70 -16.72 -7.52
C ARG A 25 -16.66 -15.72 -8.65
N THR A 26 -17.52 -14.72 -8.56
CA THR A 26 -17.71 -13.70 -9.57
C THR A 26 -16.78 -12.51 -9.36
N VAL A 27 -16.55 -11.75 -10.42
CA VAL A 27 -15.83 -10.47 -10.36
C VAL A 27 -16.51 -9.48 -9.40
N SER A 28 -17.84 -9.57 -9.23
CA SER A 28 -18.58 -8.74 -8.25
C SER A 28 -18.14 -9.06 -6.83
N GLU A 29 -18.11 -10.34 -6.45
CA GLU A 29 -17.70 -10.77 -5.12
C GLU A 29 -16.24 -10.42 -4.83
N PHE A 30 -15.37 -10.51 -5.85
CA PHE A 30 -13.98 -10.08 -5.71
C PHE A 30 -13.87 -8.57 -5.48
N ALA A 31 -14.64 -7.77 -6.23
CA ALA A 31 -14.67 -6.32 -6.08
C ALA A 31 -15.16 -5.92 -4.69
N GLU A 32 -16.21 -6.58 -4.18
CA GLU A 32 -16.72 -6.38 -2.83
C GLU A 32 -15.68 -6.75 -1.76
N TRP A 33 -14.99 -7.88 -1.93
CA TRP A 33 -13.93 -8.31 -1.00
C TRP A 33 -12.74 -7.34 -0.95
N LEU A 34 -12.38 -6.76 -2.09
CA LEU A 34 -11.38 -5.69 -2.23
C LEU A 34 -11.88 -4.31 -1.80
N ASN A 35 -13.19 -4.17 -1.51
CA ASN A 35 -13.83 -2.88 -1.22
C ASN A 35 -13.64 -1.83 -2.33
N ILE A 36 -13.78 -2.24 -3.60
CA ILE A 36 -13.73 -1.36 -4.77
C ILE A 36 -14.99 -1.51 -5.64
N PRO A 37 -15.40 -0.46 -6.37
CA PRO A 37 -16.50 -0.57 -7.33
C PRO A 37 -16.25 -1.68 -8.37
N ARG A 38 -17.28 -2.49 -8.64
CA ARG A 38 -17.24 -3.57 -9.64
C ARG A 38 -16.74 -3.10 -11.01
N SER A 39 -17.17 -1.91 -11.45
CA SER A 39 -16.76 -1.33 -12.74
C SER A 39 -15.24 -1.09 -12.81
N LEU A 40 -14.61 -0.66 -11.70
CA LEU A 40 -13.17 -0.49 -11.63
C LEU A 40 -12.45 -1.84 -11.65
N CYS A 41 -12.96 -2.82 -10.90
CA CYS A 41 -12.41 -4.18 -10.89
C CYS A 41 -12.36 -4.78 -12.31
N SER A 42 -13.47 -4.70 -13.08
CA SER A 42 -13.49 -5.15 -14.47
C SER A 42 -12.48 -4.40 -15.37
N ARG A 43 -12.31 -3.09 -15.16
CA ARG A 43 -11.35 -2.28 -15.92
C ARG A 43 -9.90 -2.63 -15.58
N TYR A 44 -9.63 -3.01 -14.33
CA TYR A 44 -8.32 -3.49 -13.88
C TYR A 44 -7.97 -4.85 -14.50
N LEU A 45 -8.90 -5.81 -14.51
CA LEU A 45 -8.72 -7.12 -15.15
C LEU A 45 -8.45 -7.02 -16.65
N THR A 46 -9.11 -6.08 -17.34
CA THR A 46 -8.88 -5.84 -18.78
C THR A 46 -7.63 -5.01 -19.06
N GLY A 47 -7.06 -4.35 -18.04
CA GLY A 47 -5.94 -3.41 -18.20
C GLY A 47 -6.32 -2.09 -18.88
N SER A 48 -7.62 -1.79 -18.99
CA SER A 48 -8.14 -0.54 -19.57
C SER A 48 -8.04 0.65 -18.63
N LEU A 49 -7.65 0.43 -17.37
CA LEU A 49 -7.42 1.46 -16.37
C LEU A 49 -6.33 1.01 -15.38
N SER A 50 -5.46 1.93 -14.98
CA SER A 50 -4.56 1.74 -13.84
C SER A 50 -5.19 2.27 -12.56
N PRO A 51 -4.95 1.64 -11.39
CA PRO A 51 -5.54 2.09 -10.13
C PRO A 51 -4.98 3.44 -9.69
N SER A 52 -5.84 4.24 -9.04
CA SER A 52 -5.41 5.45 -8.35
C SER A 52 -4.70 5.08 -7.04
N ARG A 53 -3.91 6.00 -6.46
CA ARG A 53 -3.19 5.76 -5.20
C ARG A 53 -4.10 5.20 -4.09
N LYS A 54 -5.26 5.81 -3.89
CA LYS A 54 -6.26 5.35 -2.91
C LYS A 54 -6.68 3.89 -3.13
N ASN A 55 -6.85 3.48 -4.38
CA ASN A 55 -7.24 2.10 -4.71
C ASN A 55 -6.06 1.14 -4.62
N VAL A 56 -4.83 1.59 -4.87
CA VAL A 56 -3.62 0.79 -4.62
C VAL A 56 -3.53 0.43 -3.14
N ASP A 57 -3.80 1.37 -2.24
CA ASP A 57 -3.79 1.11 -0.80
C ASP A 57 -4.85 0.05 -0.41
N LEU A 58 -6.07 0.14 -0.96
CA LEU A 58 -7.13 -0.87 -0.74
C LEU A 58 -6.74 -2.25 -1.27
N ILE A 59 -6.15 -2.29 -2.47
CA ILE A 59 -5.67 -3.52 -3.09
C ILE A 59 -4.55 -4.14 -2.26
N ALA A 60 -3.60 -3.32 -1.77
CA ALA A 60 -2.45 -3.78 -1.01
C ALA A 60 -2.85 -4.44 0.32
N ILE A 61 -3.89 -3.93 0.99
CA ILE A 61 -4.43 -4.51 2.24
C ILE A 61 -4.86 -5.97 2.06
N ARG A 62 -5.35 -6.32 0.87
CA ARG A 62 -5.94 -7.65 0.59
C ARG A 62 -5.03 -8.56 -0.21
N LEU A 63 -4.34 -8.03 -1.21
CA LEU A 63 -3.53 -8.80 -2.16
C LEU A 63 -2.03 -8.74 -1.90
N GLY A 64 -1.58 -7.82 -1.05
CA GLY A 64 -0.18 -7.64 -0.69
C GLY A 64 0.48 -6.39 -1.29
N PRO A 65 1.64 -5.96 -0.74
CA PRO A 65 2.32 -4.71 -1.10
C PRO A 65 3.01 -4.77 -2.47
N GLU A 66 3.04 -5.90 -3.16
CA GLU A 66 3.66 -6.07 -4.48
C GLU A 66 3.00 -5.18 -5.54
N VAL A 67 1.76 -4.77 -5.32
CA VAL A 67 1.05 -3.82 -6.19
C VAL A 67 1.78 -2.48 -6.30
N TYR A 68 2.48 -2.03 -5.25
CA TYR A 68 3.26 -0.80 -5.30
C TYR A 68 4.46 -0.93 -6.24
N ASP A 69 5.18 -2.05 -6.14
CA ASP A 69 6.37 -2.32 -6.97
C ASP A 69 6.00 -2.39 -8.45
N LEU A 70 4.88 -3.05 -8.75
CA LEU A 70 4.36 -3.17 -10.12
C LEU A 70 4.00 -1.82 -10.75
N LEU A 71 3.59 -0.86 -9.93
CA LEU A 71 3.22 0.48 -10.37
C LEU A 71 4.36 1.49 -10.23
N GLY A 72 5.54 1.06 -9.78
CA GLY A 72 6.68 1.94 -9.50
C GLY A 72 6.41 2.95 -8.39
N LEU A 73 5.51 2.62 -7.47
CA LEU A 73 5.13 3.46 -6.35
C LEU A 73 5.95 3.12 -5.12
N GLN A 74 6.28 4.14 -4.33
CA GLN A 74 6.89 3.92 -3.02
C GLN A 74 5.88 3.27 -2.08
N ARG A 75 6.28 2.12 -1.50
CA ARG A 75 5.52 1.44 -0.45
C ARG A 75 5.39 2.37 0.77
N PRO A 76 4.21 2.43 1.40
CA PRO A 76 4.08 3.09 2.68
C PRO A 76 5.01 2.44 3.72
N ASP A 77 5.57 3.25 4.61
CA ASP A 77 6.33 2.75 5.74
C ASP A 77 5.36 2.14 6.77
N GLU A 78 5.47 0.83 7.00
CA GLU A 78 4.60 0.08 7.91
C GLU A 78 4.69 0.60 9.36
N VAL A 79 5.88 1.01 9.79
CA VAL A 79 6.11 1.55 11.13
C VAL A 79 5.40 2.88 11.26
N LEU A 80 5.52 3.75 10.26
CA LEU A 80 4.85 5.04 10.24
C LEU A 80 3.33 4.89 10.21
N GLN A 81 2.79 3.96 9.41
CA GLN A 81 1.35 3.71 9.35
C GLN A 81 0.80 3.20 10.69
N ARG A 82 1.50 2.26 11.34
CA ARG A 82 1.11 1.79 12.68
C ARG A 82 1.14 2.93 13.69
N LEU A 83 2.19 3.74 13.66
CA LEU A 83 2.34 4.88 14.56
C LEU A 83 1.19 5.87 14.38
N GLN A 84 0.85 6.23 13.14
CA GLN A 84 -0.29 7.11 12.83
C GLN A 84 -1.61 6.55 13.35
N GLY A 85 -1.84 5.23 13.22
CA GLY A 85 -3.08 4.58 13.67
C GLY A 85 -3.28 4.57 15.19
N VAL A 86 -2.20 4.64 15.98
CA VAL A 86 -2.28 4.67 17.45
C VAL A 86 -2.00 6.05 18.04
N TRP A 87 -1.66 7.05 17.21
CA TRP A 87 -1.16 8.35 17.65
C TRP A 87 -2.09 9.04 18.66
N ASP A 88 -3.39 9.06 18.38
CA ASP A 88 -4.38 9.70 19.25
C ASP A 88 -4.60 8.95 20.58
N GLN A 89 -4.18 7.68 20.65
CA GLN A 89 -4.27 6.84 21.84
C GLN A 89 -3.01 6.93 22.71
N LEU A 90 -1.93 7.53 22.19
CA LEU A 90 -0.70 7.73 22.96
C LEU A 90 -0.90 8.82 24.01
N THR A 91 -0.30 8.60 25.18
CA THR A 91 -0.22 9.63 26.22
C THR A 91 0.70 10.76 25.79
N GLU A 92 0.53 11.96 26.37
CA GLU A 92 1.39 13.10 26.08
C GLU A 92 2.87 12.83 26.37
N ALA A 93 3.18 12.03 27.40
CA ALA A 93 4.55 11.60 27.69
C ALA A 93 5.15 10.73 26.57
N GLN A 94 4.35 9.82 25.98
CA GLN A 94 4.78 8.99 24.85
C GLN A 94 4.99 9.82 23.58
N LYS A 95 4.07 10.77 23.29
CA LYS A 95 4.21 11.69 22.17
C LYS A 95 5.45 12.56 22.31
N ALA A 96 5.69 13.12 23.49
CA ALA A 96 6.89 13.92 23.78
C ALA A 96 8.17 13.12 23.57
N GLY A 97 8.22 11.86 24.01
CA GLY A 97 9.37 10.98 23.77
C GLY A 97 9.66 10.75 22.28
N ILE A 98 8.62 10.61 21.45
CA ILE A 98 8.79 10.47 19.99
C ILE A 98 9.32 11.78 19.38
N VAL A 99 8.82 12.93 19.82
CA VAL A 99 9.29 14.25 19.36
C VAL A 99 10.77 14.44 19.70
N SER A 100 11.20 14.10 20.93
CA SER A 100 12.61 14.21 21.32
C SER A 100 13.53 13.36 20.44
N ILE A 101 13.13 12.12 20.11
CA ILE A 101 13.91 11.26 19.19
C ILE A 101 14.04 11.89 17.80
N LEU A 102 12.98 12.54 17.30
CA LEU A 102 13.01 13.24 16.01
C LEU A 102 13.97 14.43 16.04
N GLU A 103 13.89 15.27 17.07
CA GLU A 103 14.76 16.43 17.25
C GLU A 103 16.24 16.03 17.37
N GLU A 104 16.56 14.97 18.11
CA GLU A 104 17.92 14.42 18.20
C GLU A 104 18.45 13.93 16.85
N SER A 105 17.58 13.30 16.05
CA SER A 105 17.93 12.82 14.71
C SER A 105 18.16 13.97 13.72
N GLU A 106 17.43 15.08 13.86
CA GLU A 106 17.58 16.29 13.04
C GLU A 106 18.83 17.10 13.43
N ALA A 107 19.11 17.21 14.74
CA ALA A 107 20.33 17.83 15.25
C ALA A 107 21.59 17.08 14.77
N SER A 108 21.53 15.76 14.74
CA SER A 108 22.60 14.90 14.20
C SER A 108 22.78 15.05 12.69
N ARG A 109 21.70 15.32 11.94
CA ARG A 109 21.76 15.57 10.48
C ARG A 109 22.18 16.99 10.09
N SER A 110 22.00 17.98 10.97
CA SER A 110 22.46 19.36 10.73
C SER A 110 23.96 19.57 11.00
N SER A 111 24.68 18.54 11.48
CA SER A 111 26.13 18.57 11.68
C SER A 111 26.89 17.64 10.73
N PRO A 112 27.03 17.96 9.42
CA PRO A 112 28.18 17.46 8.67
C PRO A 112 28.73 18.51 7.70
N SER A 113 29.78 19.25 8.08
CA SER A 113 30.84 19.75 7.18
C SER A 113 31.82 20.67 7.93
N LYS A 114 32.66 20.10 8.80
CA LYS A 114 33.92 20.73 9.23
C LYS A 114 34.93 19.66 9.62
N ALA A 115 35.37 18.86 8.66
CA ALA A 115 36.64 18.14 8.77
C ALA A 115 36.94 17.46 7.43
N PHE A 116 37.65 18.16 6.55
CA PHE A 116 38.67 17.58 5.66
C PHE A 116 39.37 18.79 5.02
N THR A 117 40.45 19.23 5.66
CA THR A 117 41.47 20.11 5.07
C THR A 117 42.76 19.32 5.05
#